data_AF-A0A315QUW0-F1
#
_entry.id   AF-A0A315QUW0-F1
#
_cell.length_a   1.000
_cell.length_b   1.000
_cell.length_c   1.000
_cell.angle_alpha   90.00
_cell.angle_beta   90.00
_cell.angle_gamma   90.00
#
_symmetry.space_group_name_H-M   'P 1'
#
loop_
_entity.id
_entity.type
_entity.pdbx_description
1 polymer ?
#
loop_
_entity_poly.entity_id
_entity_poly.type
_entity_poly.pdbx_seq_one_letter_code
_entity_poly.pdbx_strand_id
1 'polypeptide(L)' 'CGEHGGEPSSIEFCHKNNLNYVSCSPYRVPIARLAAAQSAIKHS' A
#
# COMPACT_ATOMS: atom_id res chain seq x y z
N CYS A 1 1.26 -6.81 6.68
CA CYS A 1 2.55 -7.42 6.29
C CYS A 1 2.27 -8.62 5.37
N GLY A 2 3.30 -9.19 4.76
CA GLY A 2 3.15 -10.35 3.85
C GLY A 2 2.93 -9.95 2.39
N GLU A 3 2.50 -10.92 1.58
CA GLU A 3 2.33 -10.78 0.13
C GLU A 3 1.42 -9.59 -0.24
N HIS A 4 0.29 -9.46 0.44
CA HIS A 4 -0.68 -8.37 0.23
C HIS A 4 -0.10 -6.98 0.50
N GLY A 5 0.95 -6.86 1.31
CA GLY A 5 1.58 -5.57 1.60
C GLY A 5 2.31 -4.94 0.42
N GLY A 6 2.45 -5.65 -0.70
CA GLY A 6 3.03 -5.16 -1.95
C GLY A 6 2.07 -5.19 -3.14
N GLU A 7 0.79 -5.45 -2.89
CA GLU A 7 -0.26 -5.56 -3.92
C GLU A 7 -1.12 -4.27 -3.89
N PRO A 8 -1.23 -3.52 -5.01
CA PRO A 8 -1.82 -2.19 -4.99
C PRO A 8 -3.25 -2.08 -4.46
N SER A 9 -4.14 -3.03 -4.80
CA SER A 9 -5.53 -3.01 -4.34
C SER A 9 -5.65 -3.33 -2.85
N SER A 10 -4.82 -4.24 -2.34
CA SER A 10 -4.65 -4.47 -0.90
C SER A 10 -4.15 -3.22 -0.17
N ILE A 11 -3.20 -2.48 -0.75
CA ILE A 11 -2.70 -1.22 -0.17
C ILE A 11 -3.78 -0.15 -0.13
N GLU A 12 -4.57 -0.01 -1.20
CA GLU A 12 -5.72 0.90 -1.23
C GLU A 12 -6.75 0.52 -0.16
N PHE A 13 -7.04 -0.77 0.00
CA PHE A 13 -7.90 -1.27 1.08
C PHE A 13 -7.33 -0.92 2.47
N CYS A 14 -6.04 -1.16 2.71
CA CYS A 14 -5.38 -0.80 3.97
C CYS A 14 -5.47 0.71 4.24
N HIS A 15 -5.22 1.54 3.22
CA HIS A 15 -5.33 3.00 3.32
C HIS A 15 -6.74 3.44 3.73
N LYS A 16 -7.78 2.90 3.09
CA LYS A 16 -9.19 3.18 3.44
C LYS A 16 -9.57 2.76 4.86
N ASN A 17 -8.91 1.73 5.38
CA ASN A 17 -9.10 1.26 6.76
C ASN A 17 -8.20 1.99 7.78
N ASN A 18 -7.58 3.12 7.39
CA ASN A 18 -6.72 3.95 8.24
C ASN A 18 -5.47 3.23 8.77
N LEU A 19 -4.99 2.19 8.08
CA LEU A 19 -3.70 1.59 8.45
C LEU A 19 -2.57 2.56 8.12
N ASN A 20 -1.63 2.71 9.06
CA ASN A 20 -0.56 3.69 8.96
C ASN A 20 0.68 3.18 8.21
N TYR A 21 0.78 1.86 7.98
CA TYR A 21 1.93 1.26 7.30
C TYR A 21 1.57 -0.06 6.62
N VAL A 22 2.38 -0.44 5.63
CA VAL A 22 2.40 -1.77 5.01
C VAL A 22 3.82 -2.31 5.02
N SER A 23 3.95 -3.63 4.94
CA SER A 23 5.25 -4.33 4.94
C SER A 23 5.22 -5.45 3.91
N CYS A 24 6.22 -5.46 3.02
CA CYS A 24 6.37 -6.37 1.90
C CYS A 24 7.85 -6.70 1.66
N SER A 25 8.13 -7.64 0.75
CA SER A 25 9.49 -8.00 0.37
C SER A 25 10.26 -6.79 -0.20
N PRO A 26 11.60 -6.74 -0.06
CA PRO A 26 12.40 -5.60 -0.51
C PRO A 26 12.12 -5.16 -1.96
N TYR A 27 11.94 -6.12 -2.85
CA TYR A 27 11.65 -5.87 -4.27
C TYR A 27 10.27 -5.26 -4.53
N ARG A 28 9.30 -5.43 -3.61
CA ARG A 28 7.95 -4.83 -3.71
C ARG A 28 7.83 -3.47 -3.03
N VAL A 29 8.85 -3.02 -2.29
CA VAL A 29 8.82 -1.70 -1.61
C VAL A 29 8.57 -0.54 -2.59
N PRO A 30 9.18 -0.47 -3.79
CA PRO A 30 8.89 0.60 -4.74
C PRO A 30 7.43 0.60 -5.22
N ILE A 31 6.86 -0.59 -5.47
CA ILE A 31 5.45 -0.76 -5.86
C ILE A 31 4.54 -0.31 -4.73
N ALA A 32 4.85 -0.72 -3.49
CA ALA A 32 4.06 -0.36 -2.33
C ALA A 32 4.03 1.15 -2.06
N ARG A 33 5.17 1.83 -2.25
CA ARG A 33 5.25 3.31 -2.15
C ARG A 33 4.39 4.01 -3.20
N LEU A 34 4.47 3.58 -4.45
CA LEU A 34 3.66 4.16 -5.53
C LEU A 34 2.17 3.96 -5.27
N ALA A 35 1.75 2.75 -4.91
CA ALA A 35 0.36 2.44 -4.60
C ALA A 35 -0.16 3.23 -3.40
N ALA A 36 0.66 3.40 -2.35
CA ALA A 36 0.30 4.23 -1.19
C ALA A 36 0.09 5.70 -1.58
N ALA A 37 0.98 6.27 -2.41
CA ALA A 37 0.83 7.63 -2.91
C ALA A 37 -0.43 7.81 -3.77
N GLN A 38 -0.69 6.87 -4.69
CA GLN A 38 -1.92 6.86 -5.49
C GLN A 38 -3.17 6.78 -4.62
N SER A 39 -3.16 5.92 -3.60
CA SER A 39 -4.26 5.77 -2.65
C SER A 39 -4.54 7.06 -1.89
N ALA A 40 -3.49 7.75 -1.42
CA ALA A 40 -3.61 9.03 -0.72
C ALA A 40 -4.20 10.13 -1.61
N ILE A 41 -3.77 10.22 -2.88
CA ILE A 41 -4.30 11.21 -3.85
C ILE A 41 -5.76 10.93 -4.20
N LYS A 42 -6.14 9.65 -4.34
CA LYS A 42 -7.49 9.25 -4.75
C LYS A 42 -8.54 9.42 -3.64
N HIS A 43 -8.13 9.36 -2.38
CA HIS A 43 -9.01 9.44 -1.21
C HIS A 43 -8.66 10.64 -0.31
N SER A 44 -8.12 11.71 -0.90
CA SER A 44 -7.88 13.00 -0.24
C SER A 44 -9.18 13.70 0.12
#